data_AF-A0A098EGL4-F1
#
_entry.id   AF-A0A098EGL4-F1
#
_cell.length_a   1.000
_cell.length_b   1.000
_cell.length_c   1.000
_cell.angle_alpha   90.00
_cell.angle_beta   90.00
_cell.angle_gamma   90.00
#
_symmetry.space_group_name_H-M   'P 1'
#
loop_
_entity.id
_entity.type
_entity.pdbx_description
1 polymer ?
#
loop_
_entity_poly.entity_id
_entity_poly.type
_entity_poly.pdbx_seq_one_letter_code
_entity_poly.pdbx_strand_id
1 'polypeptide(L)' 'MCSQGVPAIRNLKDVVKVLKTDHERIIFLETRLSQVESTVTFAKKHGKETLMHVDFITRS' A
#
# COMPACT_ATOMS: atom_id res chain seq x y z
N MET A 1 11.89 -4.98 22.24
CA MET A 1 11.93 -5.25 20.79
C MET A 1 11.33 -4.03 20.10
N CYS A 2 12.12 -3.23 19.39
CA CYS A 2 11.58 -2.10 18.63
C CYS A 2 10.79 -2.68 17.45
N SER A 3 9.47 -2.53 17.44
CA SER A 3 8.64 -2.91 16.31
C SER A 3 9.09 -2.09 15.09
N GLN A 4 9.75 -2.75 14.14
CA GLN A 4 10.05 -2.19 12.82
C GLN A 4 8.73 -1.65 12.24
N GLY A 5 8.70 -0.35 11.90
CA GLY A 5 7.48 0.31 11.44
C GLY A 5 6.93 -0.30 10.16
N VAL A 6 5.61 -0.20 9.95
CA VAL A 6 4.97 -0.61 8.70
C VAL A 6 4.96 0.58 7.73
N PRO A 7 5.53 0.45 6.52
CA PRO A 7 5.54 1.53 5.54
C PRO A 7 4.12 1.97 5.18
N ALA A 8 3.87 3.27 5.32
CA ALA A 8 2.59 3.89 4.98
C ALA A 8 2.77 4.81 3.77
N ILE A 9 2.04 4.52 2.70
CA ILE A 9 2.19 5.11 1.39
C ILE A 9 1.02 6.06 1.15
N ARG A 10 1.30 7.35 1.01
CA ARG A 10 0.29 8.33 0.59
C ARG A 10 0.26 8.53 -0.92
N ASN A 11 1.42 8.47 -1.58
CA ASN A 11 1.53 8.68 -3.01
C ASN A 11 1.93 7.40 -3.72
N LEU A 12 1.20 7.03 -4.78
CA LEU A 12 1.51 5.86 -5.61
C LEU A 12 2.94 5.89 -6.18
N LYS A 13 3.55 7.08 -6.36
CA LYS A 13 4.95 7.22 -6.80
C LYS A 13 5.96 6.57 -5.84
N ASP A 14 5.63 6.48 -4.55
CA ASP A 14 6.51 5.87 -3.55
C ASP A 14 6.30 4.35 -3.41
N VAL A 15 5.24 3.80 -4.02
CA VAL A 15 4.96 2.35 -4.01
C VAL A 15 6.15 1.57 -4.55
N VAL A 16 6.73 2.00 -5.68
CA VAL A 16 7.87 1.32 -6.32
C VAL A 16 9.06 1.20 -5.37
N LYS A 17 9.27 2.17 -4.48
CA LYS A 17 10.34 2.10 -3.47
C LYS A 17 9.99 1.07 -2.39
N VAL A 18 8.77 1.11 -1.87
CA VAL A 18 8.32 0.21 -0.80
C VAL A 18 8.26 -1.24 -1.28
N LEU A 19 7.89 -1.49 -2.54
CA LEU A 19 7.89 -2.83 -3.11
C LEU A 19 9.26 -3.51 -3.11
N LYS A 20 10.35 -2.73 -3.14
CA LYS A 20 11.73 -3.22 -3.11
C LYS A 20 12.28 -3.49 -1.70
N THR A 21 11.53 -3.14 -0.67
CA THR A 21 11.94 -3.36 0.73
C THR A 21 11.58 -4.78 1.18
N ASP A 22 12.14 -5.22 2.30
CA ASP A 22 11.81 -6.52 2.90
C ASP A 22 10.52 -6.48 3.75
N HIS A 23 9.81 -5.35 3.79
CA HIS A 23 8.55 -5.24 4.51
C HIS A 23 7.47 -6.09 3.83
N GLU A 24 6.95 -7.11 4.54
CA GLU A 24 5.87 -7.95 4.05
C GLU A 24 4.54 -7.20 3.96
N ARG A 25 4.25 -6.33 4.94
CA ARG A 25 3.03 -5.53 5.00
C ARG A 25 3.27 -4.08 4.59
N ILE A 26 2.31 -3.52 3.86
CA ILE A 26 2.29 -2.11 3.46
C ILE A 26 0.90 -1.51 3.71
N ILE A 27 0.83 -0.22 4.02
CA ILE A 27 -0.42 0.52 4.21
C ILE A 27 -0.57 1.55 3.09
N PHE A 28 -1.68 1.53 2.36
CA PHE A 28 -2.09 2.65 1.51
C PHE A 28 -2.95 3.61 2.33
N LEU A 29 -2.46 4.84 2.51
CA LEU A 29 -3.15 5.90 3.23
C LEU A 29 -4.20 6.58 2.38
N GLU A 30 -4.02 6.64 1.06
CA GLU A 30 -4.95 7.28 0.14
C GLU A 30 -5.04 6.43 -1.13
N THR A 31 -6.25 6.18 -1.60
CA THR A 31 -6.47 5.39 -2.83
C THR A 31 -7.76 5.84 -3.49
N ARG A 32 -7.79 5.83 -4.83
CA ARG A 32 -9.04 6.03 -5.58
C ARG A 32 -9.81 4.73 -5.65
N LEU A 33 -11.13 4.77 -5.50
CA LEU A 33 -11.98 3.58 -5.56
C LEU A 33 -11.74 2.74 -6.82
N SER A 34 -11.58 3.41 -7.98
CA SER A 34 -11.30 2.77 -9.27
C SER A 34 -9.93 2.07 -9.35
N GLN A 35 -9.04 2.29 -8.38
CA GLN A 35 -7.69 1.74 -8.34
C GLN A 35 -7.48 0.73 -7.21
N VAL A 36 -8.50 0.43 -6.40
CA VAL A 36 -8.37 -0.48 -5.25
C VAL A 36 -7.92 -1.87 -5.72
N GLU A 37 -8.64 -2.46 -6.67
CA GLU A 37 -8.36 -3.81 -7.17
C GLU A 37 -6.99 -3.91 -7.86
N SER A 38 -6.67 -2.95 -8.73
CA SER A 38 -5.40 -2.93 -9.46
C SER A 38 -4.21 -2.77 -8.51
N THR A 39 -4.36 -1.92 -7.47
CA THR A 39 -3.32 -1.68 -6.46
C THR A 39 -3.09 -2.91 -5.59
N VAL A 40 -4.14 -3.55 -5.07
CA VAL A 40 -4.03 -4.79 -4.27
C VAL A 40 -3.40 -5.91 -5.09
N THR A 41 -3.86 -6.10 -6.34
CA THR A 41 -3.30 -7.13 -7.23
C THR A 41 -1.83 -6.89 -7.52
N PHE A 42 -1.45 -5.63 -7.75
CA PHE A 42 -0.06 -5.25 -8.01
C PHE A 42 0.85 -5.49 -6.80
N ALA A 43 0.41 -5.10 -5.60
CA ALA A 43 1.14 -5.34 -4.36
C ALA A 43 1.31 -6.85 -4.07
N LYS A 44 0.23 -7.63 -4.24
CA LYS A 44 0.23 -9.08 -4.06
C LYS A 44 1.22 -9.79 -4.98
N LYS A 45 1.35 -9.34 -6.25
CA LYS A 45 2.36 -9.87 -7.20
C LYS A 45 3.81 -9.68 -6.73
N HIS A 46 4.06 -8.74 -5.82
CA HIS A 46 5.37 -8.47 -5.22
C HIS A 46 5.51 -9.06 -3.80
N GLY A 47 4.62 -9.99 -3.42
CA GLY A 47 4.64 -10.62 -2.10
C GLY A 47 4.31 -9.66 -0.97
N LYS A 48 3.55 -8.60 -1.24
CA LYS A 48 3.13 -7.62 -0.22
C LYS A 48 1.70 -7.86 0.22
N GLU A 49 1.49 -8.03 1.52
CA GLU A 49 0.18 -7.94 2.14
C GLU A 49 -0.21 -6.46 2.28
N THR A 50 -1.45 -6.14 1.92
CA THR A 50 -1.91 -4.77 1.75
C THR A 50 -2.98 -4.40 2.76
N LEU A 51 -2.74 -3.31 3.49
CA LEU A 51 -3.73 -2.65 4.34
C LEU A 51 -4.16 -1.34 3.67
N MET A 52 -5.44 -0.99 3.76
CA MET A 52 -5.98 0.24 3.16
C MET A 52 -6.74 1.05 4.19
N HIS A 53 -6.50 2.36 4.22
CA HIS A 53 -7.25 3.27 5.08
C HIS A 53 -8.59 3.62 4.43
N VAL A 54 -9.67 3.05 4.94
CA VAL A 54 -11.00 3.09 4.30
C VAL A 54 -11.54 4.52 4.19
N ASP A 55 -11.34 5.36 5.20
CA ASP A 55 -11.85 6.75 5.21
C ASP A 55 -11.22 7.63 4.11
N PHE A 56 -10.07 7.24 3.58
CA PHE A 56 -9.35 7.94 2.52
C PHE A 56 -9.44 7.21 1.16
N ILE A 57 -10.43 6.32 1.00
CA ILE A 57 -10.80 5.79 -0.31
C ILE A 57 -11.76 6.78 -0.99
N THR A 58 -11.26 7.48 -2.02
CA THR A 58 -12.00 8.56 -2.70
C THR A 58 -12.74 8.06 -3.93
N ARG A 59 -13.95 8.58 -4.17
CA ARG A 59 -14.68 8.40 -5.43
C ARG A 59 -14.07 9.38 -6.44
N SER A 60 -13.55 8.84 -7.55
CA SER A 60 -12.87 9.59 -8.61
C SER A 60 -13.69 10.72 -9.19
#